data_AF-A0A9X1YGF8-F1
#
_entry.id   AF-A0A9X1YGF8-F1
#
_cell.length_a   1.000
_cell.length_b   1.000
_cell.length_c   1.000
_cell.angle_alpha   90.00
_cell.angle_beta   90.00
_cell.angle_gamma   90.00
#
_symmetry.space_group_name_H-M   'P 1'
#
loop_
_entity.id
_entity.type
_entity.pdbx_description
1 polymer ?
#
loop_
_entity_poly.entity_id
_entity_poly.type
_entity_poly.pdbx_seq_one_letter_code
_entity_poly.pdbx_strand_id
1 'polypeptide(L)'
;MAPTFPAGLVARLHILSDADAFRFVVCAAVPPVPAEPIETVPPGEVAVWLTHDVGVSWPDRAGLDLATETLHRGGRVMLGFENLADAMACKKRLAEGSVR
;
A
#
# COMPACT_ATOMS: atom_id res chain seq x y z
N MET A 1 8.53 9.21 -16.75
CA MET A 1 7.24 8.50 -16.85
C MET A 1 6.60 8.57 -15.48
N ALA A 2 5.30 8.89 -15.39
CA ALA A 2 4.60 8.77 -14.12
C ALA A 2 4.49 7.27 -13.76
N PRO A 3 4.71 6.88 -12.48
CA PRO A 3 4.53 5.50 -12.07
C PRO A 3 3.08 5.07 -12.36
N THR A 4 2.90 3.90 -12.95
CA THR A 4 1.58 3.37 -13.31
C THR A 4 1.37 2.07 -12.56
N PHE A 5 0.25 1.90 -11.85
CA PHE A 5 -0.03 0.65 -11.17
C PHE A 5 -0.51 -0.44 -12.14
N PRO A 6 -0.22 -1.72 -11.86
CA PRO A 6 -0.70 -2.82 -12.70
C PRO A 6 -2.23 -2.89 -12.72
N ALA A 7 -2.78 -3.35 -13.84
CA ALA A 7 -4.22 -3.57 -13.99
C ALA A 7 -4.71 -4.65 -12.99
N GLY A 8 -5.93 -4.47 -12.49
CA GLY A 8 -6.52 -5.40 -11.52
C GLY A 8 -5.98 -5.26 -10.10
N LEU A 9 -5.24 -4.18 -9.80
CA LEU A 9 -4.83 -3.85 -8.45
C LEU A 9 -6.04 -3.80 -7.50
N VAL A 10 -5.93 -4.52 -6.38
CA VAL A 10 -6.90 -4.48 -5.30
C VAL A 10 -6.27 -3.77 -4.11
N ALA A 11 -6.95 -2.75 -3.58
CA ALA A 11 -6.56 -2.04 -2.38
C ALA A 11 -7.58 -2.26 -1.24
N ARG A 12 -7.11 -2.71 -0.08
CA ARG A 12 -7.91 -2.96 1.12
C ARG A 12 -7.38 -2.18 2.31
N LEU A 13 -8.28 -1.62 3.10
CA LEU A 13 -7.94 -1.00 4.37
C LEU A 13 -8.07 -2.05 5.47
N HIS A 14 -7.06 -2.14 6.31
CA HIS A 14 -7.02 -2.96 7.51
C HIS A 14 -6.76 -2.07 8.73
N ILE A 15 -7.36 -2.42 9.86
CA ILE A 15 -7.16 -1.73 11.15
C ILE A 15 -6.47 -2.72 12.07
N LEU A 16 -5.23 -2.42 12.45
CA LEU A 16 -4.44 -3.27 13.34
C LEU A 16 -4.73 -2.89 14.80
N SER A 17 -5.12 -3.86 15.62
CA SER A 17 -5.48 -3.62 17.03
C SER A 17 -4.29 -3.28 17.92
N ASP A 18 -3.12 -3.85 17.63
CA ASP A 18 -1.93 -3.82 18.49
C ASP A 18 -0.76 -3.00 17.89
N ALA A 19 -1.05 -2.08 16.97
CA ALA A 19 -0.04 -1.23 16.34
C ALA A 19 0.07 0.12 17.07
N ASP A 20 1.27 0.44 17.55
CA ASP A 20 1.54 1.67 18.33
C ASP A 20 1.35 2.96 17.51
N ALA A 21 1.88 3.02 16.28
CA ALA A 21 1.81 4.23 15.44
C ALA A 21 0.94 4.03 14.19
N PHE A 22 1.21 2.98 13.39
CA PHE A 22 0.56 2.78 12.09
C PHE A 22 -0.64 1.84 12.17
N ARG A 23 -1.70 2.30 12.85
CA ARG A 23 -2.92 1.54 13.09
C ARG A 23 -3.73 1.25 11.82
N PHE A 24 -3.67 2.13 10.83
CA PHE A 24 -4.44 2.02 9.61
C PHE A 24 -3.52 1.64 8.46
N VAL A 25 -3.72 0.46 7.87
CA VAL A 25 -2.85 -0.06 6.83
C VAL A 25 -3.64 -0.28 5.55
N VAL A 26 -3.25 0.42 4.49
CA VAL A 26 -3.76 0.13 3.14
C VAL A 26 -2.84 -0.91 2.50
N CYS A 27 -3.38 -2.12 2.33
CA CYS A 27 -2.70 -3.19 1.62
C CYS A 27 -3.12 -3.18 0.15
N ALA A 28 -2.16 -3.22 -0.76
CA ALA A 28 -2.39 -3.29 -2.19
C ALA A 28 -1.64 -4.49 -2.80
N ALA A 29 -2.33 -5.25 -3.65
CA ALA A 29 -1.78 -6.39 -4.38
C ALA A 29 -2.62 -6.67 -5.63
N VAL A 30 -2.04 -7.39 -6.60
CA VAL A 30 -2.78 -7.91 -7.76
C VAL A 30 -3.12 -9.38 -7.50
N PRO A 31 -4.37 -9.83 -7.76
CA PRO A 31 -4.71 -11.24 -7.69
C PRO A 31 -3.75 -12.13 -8.49
N PRO A 32 -3.39 -13.32 -7.99
CA PRO A 32 -3.99 -14.02 -6.86
C PRO A 32 -3.44 -13.63 -5.47
N VAL A 33 -2.50 -12.68 -5.39
CA VAL A 33 -1.91 -12.29 -4.11
C VAL A 33 -2.92 -11.55 -3.25
N PRO A 34 -3.13 -11.97 -1.98
CA PRO A 34 -4.10 -11.33 -1.11
C PRO A 34 -3.61 -9.94 -0.68
N ALA A 35 -4.49 -8.94 -0.77
CA ALA A 35 -4.24 -7.58 -0.28
C ALA A 35 -4.46 -7.52 1.24
N GLU A 36 -3.63 -8.23 1.99
CA GLU A 36 -3.73 -8.39 3.45
C GLU A 36 -2.39 -8.11 4.14
N PRO A 37 -2.40 -7.60 5.39
CA PRO A 37 -1.17 -7.38 6.14
C PRO A 37 -0.46 -8.71 6.38
N ILE A 38 0.87 -8.69 6.35
CA ILE A 38 1.71 -9.84 6.66
C ILE A 38 2.74 -9.47 7.70
N GLU A 39 2.96 -10.38 8.64
CA GLU A 39 4.01 -10.25 9.65
C GLU A 39 5.34 -10.80 9.13
N THR A 40 5.28 -11.77 8.21
CA THR A 40 6.44 -12.40 7.60
C THR A 40 6.23 -12.56 6.10
N VAL A 41 7.29 -12.31 5.32
CA VAL A 41 7.26 -12.45 3.87
C VAL A 41 7.48 -13.92 3.50
N PRO A 42 6.54 -14.58 2.81
CA PRO A 42 6.72 -15.95 2.37
C PRO A 42 7.93 -16.12 1.45
N PRO A 43 8.57 -17.30 1.40
CA PRO A 43 9.67 -17.55 0.48
C PRO A 43 9.27 -17.26 -0.97
N GLY A 44 10.05 -16.41 -1.64
CA GLY A 44 9.80 -16.03 -3.04
C GLY A 44 8.77 -14.92 -3.24
N GLU A 45 8.11 -14.43 -2.19
CA GLU A 45 7.29 -13.23 -2.25
C GLU A 45 8.14 -11.97 -2.02
N VAL A 46 7.66 -10.84 -2.54
CA VAL A 46 8.23 -9.51 -2.28
C VAL A 46 7.15 -8.69 -1.59
N ALA A 47 7.52 -8.01 -0.51
CA ALA A 47 6.65 -7.04 0.12
C ALA A 47 7.41 -5.78 0.50
N VAL A 48 6.71 -4.66 0.48
CA VAL A 48 7.22 -3.38 0.95
C VAL A 48 6.25 -2.78 1.97
N TRP A 49 6.82 -2.27 3.06
CA TRP A 49 6.10 -1.50 4.05
C TRP A 49 6.54 -0.04 3.95
N LEU A 50 5.60 0.85 3.70
CA LEU A 50 5.84 2.28 3.56
C LEU A 50 5.04 3.03 4.62
N THR A 51 5.72 3.90 5.36
CA THR A 51 5.11 4.76 6.39
C THR A 51 5.10 6.20 5.92
N HIS A 52 4.16 6.97 6.45
CA HIS A 52 3.99 8.38 6.10
C HIS A 52 3.87 9.20 7.38
N ASP A 53 4.36 10.43 7.34
CA ASP A 53 4.11 11.41 8.38
C ASP A 53 2.62 11.76 8.44
N VAL A 54 2.14 12.21 9.61
CA VAL A 54 0.75 12.63 9.80
C VAL A 54 0.37 13.74 8.80
N GLY A 55 -0.77 13.58 8.13
CA GLY A 55 -1.26 14.51 7.11
C GLY A 55 -0.73 14.22 5.70
N VAL A 56 0.19 13.26 5.56
CA VAL A 56 0.64 12.75 4.26
C VAL A 56 -0.17 11.51 3.91
N SER A 57 -1.07 11.66 2.95
CA SER A 57 -1.99 10.60 2.48
C SER A 57 -1.49 9.86 1.24
N TRP A 58 -0.28 10.15 0.77
CA TRP A 58 0.27 9.56 -0.44
C TRP A 58 1.78 9.41 -0.34
N PRO A 59 2.37 8.32 -0.87
CA PRO A 59 3.81 8.15 -0.84
C PRO A 59 4.51 9.25 -1.63
N ASP A 60 5.72 9.56 -1.20
CA ASP A 60 6.62 10.38 -1.99
C ASP A 60 7.04 9.65 -3.28
N ARG A 61 7.86 10.31 -4.10
CA ARG A 61 8.27 9.74 -5.38
C ARG A 61 9.01 8.42 -5.22
N ALA A 62 9.92 8.31 -4.25
CA ALA A 62 10.69 7.10 -4.02
C ALA A 62 9.81 5.95 -3.52
N GLY A 63 8.89 6.23 -2.60
CA GLY A 63 7.89 5.28 -2.11
C GLY A 63 6.95 4.82 -3.21
N LEU A 64 6.54 5.71 -4.12
CA LEU A 64 5.75 5.34 -5.29
C LEU A 64 6.52 4.41 -6.23
N ASP A 65 7.78 4.73 -6.55
CA ASP A 65 8.60 3.90 -7.42
C ASP A 65 8.80 2.49 -6.81
N LEU A 66 9.03 2.40 -5.49
CA LEU A 66 9.12 1.13 -4.77
C LEU A 66 7.79 0.36 -4.76
N ALA A 67 6.68 1.03 -4.50
CA ALA A 67 5.35 0.41 -4.49
C ALA A 67 5.00 -0.13 -5.88
N THR A 68 5.22 0.68 -6.92
CA THR A 68 4.98 0.31 -8.31
C THR A 68 5.82 -0.88 -8.74
N GLU A 69 7.13 -0.88 -8.48
CA GLU A 69 8.00 -2.01 -8.83
C GLU A 69 7.59 -3.29 -8.07
N THR A 70 7.28 -3.16 -6.77
CA THR A 70 6.82 -4.29 -5.96
C THR A 70 5.55 -4.92 -6.55
N LEU A 71 4.57 -4.12 -6.92
CA LEU A 71 3.31 -4.60 -7.49
C LEU A 71 3.51 -5.26 -8.86
N HIS A 72 4.40 -4.73 -9.71
CA HIS A 72 4.72 -5.35 -11.01
C HIS A 72 5.41 -6.71 -10.88
N ARG A 73 6.14 -6.94 -9.78
CA ARG A 73 6.74 -8.23 -9.46
C ARG A 73 5.75 -9.23 -8.86
N GLY A 74 4.47 -8.89 -8.78
CA GLY A 74 3.47 -9.69 -8.07
C GLY A 74 3.66 -9.67 -6.56
N GLY A 75 4.30 -8.63 -6.03
CA GLY A 75 4.48 -8.45 -4.61
C GLY A 75 3.30 -7.72 -3.95
N ARG A 76 3.47 -7.42 -2.65
CA ARG A 76 2.49 -6.77 -1.81
C ARG A 76 2.99 -5.44 -1.27
N VAL A 77 2.13 -4.43 -1.27
CA VAL A 77 2.45 -3.12 -0.71
C VAL A 77 1.59 -2.90 0.52
N MET A 78 2.21 -2.49 1.62
CA MET A 78 1.55 -2.10 2.86
C MET A 78 1.87 -0.64 3.15
N LEU A 79 0.85 0.20 3.18
CA LEU A 79 0.97 1.64 3.42
C LEU A 79 0.39 1.93 4.81
N GLY A 80 1.27 2.22 5.77
CA GLY A 80 0.92 2.53 7.15
C GLY A 80 0.57 4.01 7.34
N PHE A 81 -0.51 4.25 8.10
CA PHE A 81 -1.00 5.58 8.47
C PHE A 81 -1.40 5.61 9.94
N GLU A 82 -1.17 6.76 10.58
CA GLU A 82 -1.57 6.99 11.97
C GLU A 82 -3.05 7.34 12.12
N ASN A 83 -3.68 7.92 11.08
CA ASN A 83 -5.09 8.28 11.10
C ASN A 83 -5.88 7.66 9.94
N LEU A 84 -7.19 7.49 10.17
CA LEU A 84 -8.10 6.86 9.23
C LEU A 84 -8.34 7.71 7.98
N ALA A 85 -8.31 9.04 8.11
CA ALA A 85 -8.62 9.95 7.00
C ALA A 85 -7.58 9.82 5.89
N ASP A 86 -6.30 9.82 6.24
CA ASP A 86 -5.17 9.68 5.30
C ASP A 86 -5.20 8.30 4.63
N ALA A 87 -5.44 7.25 5.41
CA ALA A 87 -5.56 5.89 4.88
C ALA A 87 -6.71 5.76 3.87
N MET A 88 -7.87 6.35 4.18
CA MET A 88 -9.02 6.35 3.27
C MET A 88 -8.79 7.17 2.01
N ALA A 89 -8.12 8.33 2.12
CA ALA A 89 -7.73 9.15 0.98
C ALA A 89 -6.76 8.38 0.06
N CYS A 90 -5.76 7.71 0.64
CA CYS A 90 -4.84 6.84 -0.09
C CYS A 90 -5.58 5.71 -0.82
N LYS A 91 -6.43 4.95 -0.09
CA LYS A 91 -7.19 3.85 -0.68
C LYS A 91 -8.09 4.32 -1.82
N LYS A 92 -8.77 5.45 -1.66
CA LYS A 92 -9.61 6.03 -2.71
C LYS A 92 -8.80 6.34 -3.96
N ARG A 93 -7.65 7.00 -3.81
CA ARG A 93 -6.77 7.33 -4.94
C ARG A 93 -6.24 6.08 -5.66
N LEU A 94 -5.90 5.01 -4.93
CA LEU A 94 -5.54 3.71 -5.52
C LEU A 94 -6.70 3.08 -6.31
N ALA A 95 -7.92 3.14 -5.77
CA ALA A 95 -9.10 2.58 -6.43
C ALA A 95 -9.48 3.34 -7.71
N GLU A 96 -9.22 4.65 -7.76
CA GLU A 96 -9.46 5.50 -8.93
C GLU A 96 -8.38 5.37 -10.01
N GLY A 97 -7.33 4.55 -9.78
CA GLY A 97 -6.20 4.38 -10.70
C GLY A 97 -5.44 5.69 -10.98
N SER A 98 -5.65 6.72 -10.17
CA SER A 98 -5.17 8.08 -10.43
C SER A 98 -3.81 8.27 -9.79
N VAL A 99 -2.75 7.93 -10.54
CA VAL A 99 -1.40 8.42 -10.26
C VAL A 99 -1.20 9.69 -11.08
N ARG A 100 -1.53 10.83 -10.50
CA ARG A 100 -1.17 12.15 -11.05
C ARG A 100 -0.11 12.78 -10.17
#